data_AF-A0A8D2JRW9-F1
#
_entry.id   AF-A0A8D2JRW9-F1
#
_cell.length_a   1.000
_cell.length_b   1.000
_cell.length_c   1.000
_cell.angle_alpha   90.00
_cell.angle_beta   90.00
_cell.angle_gamma   90.00
#
_symmetry.space_group_name_H-M   'P 1'
#
loop_
_entity.id
_entity.type
_entity.pdbx_description
1 polymer ?
#
loop_
_entity_poly.entity_id
_entity_poly.type
_entity_poly.pdbx_seq_one_letter_code
_entity_poly.pdbx_strand_id
1 'polypeptide(L)'
;MEDTVVRPSVFVVDGQTDIPFRRLGQSRRRRCCSPARLGLALLLLLLGAGLAVQGWFLLQLHWRLAEAVTHLPDPDTGSQETLRQEQRAHQANPAAHLTGANASLTGSGGPLLWETRLGLAFLRGLDYRNGALVTTKTGYYYVYSKVQLGGIGCPQGPAGGLPITHGLYKRTPRYPEELELLVSRRSPCGRANSSRLWWDSSFLGGVVHLDAGEEVVVRVPDERLVRLRDGTRSYFGAFMV
;
A
#
# COMPACT_ATOMS: atom_id res chain seq x y z
N MET A 1 -15.53 43.97 -99.27
CA MET A 1 -14.42 44.41 -100.14
C MET A 1 -13.86 45.67 -99.53
N GLU A 2 -12.54 45.75 -99.56
CA GLU A 2 -11.67 46.94 -99.39
C GLU A 2 -11.30 47.43 -97.99
N ASP A 3 -10.01 47.16 -97.72
CA ASP A 3 -9.08 47.80 -96.81
C ASP A 3 -9.02 49.34 -96.94
N THR A 4 -8.58 50.02 -95.88
CA THR A 4 -7.39 50.92 -95.85
C THR A 4 -7.32 51.66 -94.51
N VAL A 5 -6.35 51.37 -93.64
CA VAL A 5 -4.96 51.89 -93.55
C VAL A 5 -4.81 53.22 -92.77
N VAL A 6 -4.36 53.07 -91.51
CA VAL A 6 -3.23 53.72 -90.79
C VAL A 6 -2.96 55.24 -90.95
N ARG A 7 -2.78 55.98 -89.83
CA ARG A 7 -1.51 56.64 -89.37
C ARG A 7 -1.63 57.64 -88.17
N PRO A 8 -0.50 57.97 -87.48
CA PRO A 8 -0.40 58.16 -86.01
C PRO A 8 0.10 59.57 -85.57
N SER A 9 0.41 59.76 -84.27
CA SER A 9 1.59 60.44 -83.65
C SER A 9 1.25 61.06 -82.27
N VAL A 10 1.88 60.64 -81.16
CA VAL A 10 3.11 61.14 -80.46
C VAL A 10 2.94 62.50 -79.78
N PHE A 11 3.47 62.64 -78.54
CA PHE A 11 3.94 63.82 -77.78
C PHE A 11 3.56 63.62 -76.27
N VAL A 12 4.37 63.75 -75.22
CA VAL A 12 5.72 64.29 -74.91
C VAL A 12 6.22 63.61 -73.61
N VAL A 13 7.54 63.62 -73.37
CA VAL A 13 8.25 63.19 -72.15
C VAL A 13 8.96 64.39 -71.48
N ASP A 14 9.18 64.27 -70.16
CA ASP A 14 9.99 65.08 -69.23
C ASP A 14 9.44 66.45 -68.79
N GLY A 15 9.60 66.93 -67.55
CA GLY A 15 10.36 66.45 -66.39
C GLY A 15 10.43 67.59 -65.33
N GLN A 16 10.83 67.23 -64.10
CA GLN A 16 11.26 68.13 -62.99
C GLN A 16 10.21 69.06 -62.36
N THR A 17 10.23 69.48 -61.10
CA THR A 17 10.82 69.19 -59.77
C THR A 17 10.13 70.23 -58.88
N ASP A 18 9.92 69.97 -57.58
CA ASP A 18 10.23 70.95 -56.51
C ASP A 18 9.76 70.44 -55.14
N ILE A 19 10.73 70.07 -54.32
CA ILE A 19 10.56 69.80 -52.89
C ILE A 19 11.17 70.99 -52.14
N PRO A 20 10.42 71.74 -51.34
CA PRO A 20 11.01 72.70 -50.41
C PRO A 20 11.15 72.09 -49.01
N PHE A 21 12.36 72.22 -48.46
CA PHE A 21 12.68 71.95 -47.06
C PHE A 21 12.25 73.10 -46.13
N ARG A 22 11.77 72.77 -44.93
CA ARG A 22 11.95 73.44 -43.60
C ARG A 22 10.95 72.80 -42.62
N ARG A 23 11.21 72.53 -41.35
CA ARG A 23 12.18 73.06 -40.36
C ARG A 23 12.28 71.99 -39.24
N LEU A 24 13.47 71.77 -38.67
CA LEU A 24 13.60 71.01 -37.41
C LEU A 24 12.79 71.72 -36.31
N GLY A 25 11.65 71.14 -35.95
CA GLY A 25 10.90 71.49 -34.75
C GLY A 25 11.36 70.64 -33.59
N GLN A 26 12.17 71.20 -32.68
CA GLN A 26 12.32 70.65 -31.33
C GLN A 26 10.96 70.74 -30.61
N SER A 27 10.16 69.68 -30.71
CA SER A 27 9.02 69.50 -29.81
C SER A 27 9.53 68.80 -28.55
N ARG A 28 9.70 69.57 -27.48
CA ARG A 28 9.87 69.05 -26.12
C ARG A 28 8.52 68.48 -25.69
N ARG A 29 8.14 67.31 -26.21
CA ARG A 29 6.84 66.67 -25.94
C ARG A 29 7.00 65.65 -24.82
N ARG A 30 6.38 65.98 -23.70
CA ARG A 30 6.34 65.26 -22.41
C ARG A 30 6.35 63.75 -22.59
N ARG A 31 7.25 63.06 -21.86
CA ARG A 31 7.09 61.62 -21.56
C ARG A 31 5.77 61.45 -20.80
N CYS A 32 4.67 61.25 -21.52
CA CYS A 32 3.41 60.82 -20.92
C CYS A 32 3.52 59.33 -20.64
N CYS A 33 3.51 58.97 -19.36
CA CYS A 33 3.23 57.62 -18.92
C CYS A 33 1.88 57.20 -19.51
N SER A 34 1.87 56.26 -20.47
CA SER A 34 0.61 55.72 -20.97
C SER A 34 -0.04 54.91 -19.84
N PRO A 35 -1.37 54.96 -19.67
CA PRO A 35 -2.07 54.19 -18.64
C PRO A 35 -1.74 52.69 -18.73
N ALA A 36 -1.41 52.19 -19.93
CA ALA A 36 -0.93 50.84 -20.15
C ALA A 36 0.43 50.53 -19.48
N ARG A 37 1.38 51.47 -19.47
CA ARG A 37 2.67 51.28 -18.77
C ARG A 37 2.50 51.31 -17.25
N LEU A 38 1.60 52.15 -16.75
CA LEU A 38 1.24 52.19 -15.32
C LEU A 38 0.51 50.91 -14.90
N GLY A 39 -0.41 50.41 -15.73
CA GLY A 39 -1.12 49.15 -15.50
C GLY A 39 -0.18 47.93 -15.53
N LEU A 40 0.74 47.86 -16.49
CA LEU A 40 1.76 46.81 -16.54
C LEU A 40 2.68 46.86 -15.31
N ALA A 41 3.12 48.06 -14.91
CA ALA A 41 3.94 48.24 -13.72
C ALA A 41 3.20 47.78 -12.45
N LEU A 42 1.90 48.09 -12.33
CA LEU A 42 1.06 47.64 -11.23
C LEU A 42 0.91 46.11 -11.19
N LEU A 43 0.69 45.47 -12.34
CA LEU A 43 0.59 44.01 -12.44
C LEU A 43 1.89 43.32 -12.04
N LEU A 44 3.04 43.84 -12.47
CA LEU A 44 4.35 43.32 -12.07
C LEU A 44 4.61 43.51 -10.57
N LEU A 45 4.17 44.63 -9.99
CA LEU A 45 4.23 44.88 -8.55
C LEU A 45 3.39 43.89 -7.76
N LEU A 46 2.16 43.62 -8.21
CA LEU A 46 1.27 42.64 -7.57
C LEU A 46 1.82 41.22 -7.65
N LEU A 47 2.38 40.82 -8.80
CA LEU A 47 3.06 39.53 -8.97
C LEU A 47 4.28 39.42 -8.05
N GLY A 48 5.12 40.46 -7.98
CA GLY A 48 6.27 40.50 -7.09
C GLY A 48 5.88 40.42 -5.61
N ALA A 49 4.83 41.13 -5.21
CA ALA A 49 4.28 41.04 -3.86
C ALA A 49 3.74 39.64 -3.55
N GLY A 50 3.05 39.00 -4.48
CA GLY A 50 2.58 37.62 -4.34
C GLY A 50 3.72 36.62 -4.13
N LEU A 51 4.78 36.72 -4.94
CA LEU A 51 5.98 35.88 -4.80
C LEU A 51 6.71 36.14 -3.47
N ALA A 52 6.78 37.40 -3.03
CA ALA A 52 7.39 37.75 -1.75
C ALA A 52 6.60 37.16 -0.56
N VAL A 53 5.26 37.21 -0.61
CA VAL A 53 4.39 36.60 0.41
C VAL A 53 4.53 35.07 0.43
N GLN A 54 4.55 34.44 -0.75
CA GLN A 54 4.78 32.99 -0.86
C GLN A 54 6.16 32.58 -0.33
N GLY A 55 7.21 33.32 -0.71
CA GLY A 55 8.56 33.11 -0.23
C GLY A 55 8.66 33.29 1.29
N TRP A 56 8.02 34.32 1.85
CA TRP A 56 7.93 34.54 3.29
C TRP A 56 7.23 33.37 4.01
N PHE A 57 6.13 32.85 3.47
CA PHE A 57 5.42 31.73 4.07
C PHE A 57 6.23 30.43 4.05
N LEU A 58 6.94 30.16 2.94
CA LEU A 58 7.90 29.05 2.86
C LEU A 58 9.05 29.22 3.86
N LEU A 59 9.53 30.46 4.04
CA LEU A 59 10.57 30.78 5.01
C LEU A 59 10.09 30.51 6.43
N GLN A 60 8.90 31.00 6.76
CA GLN A 60 8.25 30.79 8.04
C GLN A 60 8.00 29.31 8.32
N LEU A 61 7.60 28.53 7.32
CA LEU A 61 7.43 27.09 7.45
C LEU A 61 8.76 26.38 7.71
N HIS A 62 9.84 26.77 7.01
CA HIS A 62 11.15 26.18 7.26
C HIS A 62 11.65 26.52 8.68
N TRP A 63 11.39 27.73 9.17
CA TRP A 63 11.80 28.13 10.52
C TRP A 63 11.03 27.36 11.58
N ARG A 64 9.72 27.15 11.38
CA ARG A 64 8.87 26.31 12.25
C ARG A 64 9.29 24.84 12.24
N LEU A 65 9.68 24.30 11.07
CA LEU A 65 10.22 22.95 10.94
C LEU A 65 11.59 22.84 11.62
N ALA A 66 12.46 23.85 11.50
CA ALA A 66 13.74 23.89 12.18
C ALA A 66 13.55 23.94 13.71
N GLU A 67 12.65 24.78 14.23
CA GLU A 67 12.29 24.83 15.65
C GLU A 67 11.81 23.45 16.15
N ALA A 68 10.92 22.79 15.41
CA ALA A 68 10.41 21.45 15.74
C ALA A 68 11.52 20.37 15.73
N VAL A 69 12.52 20.50 14.86
CA VAL A 69 13.69 19.60 14.80
C VAL A 69 14.69 19.91 15.92
N THR A 70 14.80 21.17 16.37
CA THR A 70 15.70 21.58 17.48
C THR A 70 15.15 21.31 18.87
N HIS A 71 13.88 20.94 19.01
CA HIS A 71 13.28 20.49 20.28
C HIS A 71 13.46 18.99 20.57
N LEU A 72 14.27 18.29 19.78
CA LEU A 72 14.77 16.97 20.16
C LEU A 72 15.79 17.12 21.31
N PRO A 73 15.67 16.35 22.41
CA PRO A 73 16.61 16.45 23.53
C PRO A 73 18.03 16.01 23.11
N ASP A 74 19.02 16.69 23.68
CA ASP A 74 20.47 16.47 23.56
C ASP A 74 20.88 14.97 23.75
N PRO A 75 21.62 14.35 22.82
CA PRO A 75 21.73 12.89 22.73
C PRO A 75 22.83 12.24 23.59
N ASP A 76 23.53 12.97 24.45
CA ASP A 76 24.84 12.49 24.92
C ASP A 76 24.91 11.93 26.36
N THR A 77 23.81 11.79 27.10
CA THR A 77 23.91 11.13 28.43
C THR A 77 22.70 10.29 28.87
N GLY A 78 21.49 10.52 28.35
CA GLY A 78 20.32 9.65 28.57
C GLY A 78 20.09 8.60 27.48
N SER A 79 20.69 8.80 26.31
CA SER A 79 20.50 7.96 25.13
C SER A 79 21.12 6.57 25.28
N GLN A 80 22.28 6.45 25.97
CA GLN A 80 23.00 5.19 26.06
C GLN A 80 22.33 4.17 26.99
N GLU A 81 21.64 4.62 28.04
CA GLU A 81 20.84 3.75 28.91
C GLU A 81 19.51 3.39 28.27
N THR A 82 18.85 4.33 27.59
CA THR A 82 17.57 4.10 26.91
C THR A 82 17.73 3.20 25.68
N LEU A 83 18.79 3.39 24.89
CA LEU A 83 19.19 2.48 23.80
C LEU A 83 19.62 1.11 24.34
N ARG A 84 20.35 1.03 25.46
CA ARG A 84 20.68 -0.28 26.07
C ARG A 84 19.45 -0.97 26.67
N GLN A 85 18.46 -0.24 27.16
CA GLN A 85 17.19 -0.77 27.66
C GLN A 85 16.31 -1.24 26.49
N GLU A 86 16.18 -0.47 25.41
CA GLU A 86 15.50 -0.88 24.16
C GLU A 86 16.19 -2.07 23.50
N GLN A 87 17.53 -2.07 23.48
CA GLN A 87 18.33 -3.13 22.85
C GLN A 87 18.41 -4.39 23.73
N ARG A 88 18.26 -4.28 25.06
CA ARG A 88 18.03 -5.42 25.97
C ARG A 88 16.58 -5.90 25.98
N ALA A 89 15.61 -5.02 25.72
CA ALA A 89 14.20 -5.38 25.51
C ALA A 89 13.96 -6.03 24.14
N HIS A 90 14.89 -5.86 23.18
CA HIS A 90 14.86 -6.48 21.85
C HIS A 90 15.50 -7.88 21.80
N GLN A 91 15.31 -8.72 22.81
CA GLN A 91 14.99 -10.12 22.47
C GLN A 91 13.59 -10.09 21.88
N ALA A 92 13.48 -9.75 20.59
CA ALA A 92 12.20 -9.50 19.94
C ALA A 92 11.23 -10.67 20.23
N ASN A 93 10.11 -10.36 20.87
CA ASN A 93 9.17 -11.38 21.32
C ASN A 93 8.85 -12.36 20.18
N PRO A 94 8.88 -13.68 20.46
CA PRO A 94 8.53 -14.71 19.50
C PRO A 94 7.23 -14.37 18.77
N ALA A 95 7.28 -14.30 17.45
CA ALA A 95 6.15 -13.96 16.60
C ALA A 95 6.32 -14.56 15.20
N ALA A 96 5.22 -15.00 14.62
CA ALA A 96 5.15 -15.57 13.30
C ALA A 96 3.84 -15.22 12.61
N HIS A 97 3.92 -14.97 11.31
CA HIS A 97 2.77 -14.92 10.42
C HIS A 97 3.11 -15.75 9.20
N LEU A 98 2.33 -16.79 8.93
CA LEU A 98 2.50 -17.72 7.83
C LEU A 98 1.34 -17.59 6.88
N THR A 99 1.59 -17.74 5.58
CA THR A 99 0.57 -17.50 4.54
C THR A 99 0.30 -18.74 3.71
N GLY A 100 -0.92 -18.88 3.19
CA GLY A 100 -1.28 -20.00 2.32
C GLY A 100 -0.57 -19.92 0.97
N ALA A 101 0.01 -21.04 0.52
CA ALA A 101 0.68 -21.21 -0.77
C ALA A 101 0.18 -22.48 -1.47
N ASN A 102 0.50 -22.70 -2.74
CA ASN A 102 0.01 -23.88 -3.48
C ASN A 102 0.39 -25.23 -2.82
N ALA A 103 1.53 -25.29 -2.13
CA ALA A 103 1.96 -26.46 -1.37
C ALA A 103 1.20 -26.65 -0.05
N SER A 104 0.30 -25.73 0.33
CA SER A 104 -0.43 -25.79 1.59
C SER A 104 -1.38 -26.98 1.71
N LEU A 105 -1.85 -27.54 0.59
CA LEU A 105 -2.72 -28.71 0.58
C LEU A 105 -1.89 -29.94 0.27
N THR A 106 -1.81 -30.85 1.23
CA THR A 106 -1.01 -32.08 1.11
C THR A 106 -1.80 -33.21 0.49
N GLY A 107 -3.13 -33.17 0.61
CA GLY A 107 -4.02 -34.26 0.19
C GLY A 107 -3.82 -35.58 0.93
N SER A 108 -2.93 -35.61 1.94
CA SER A 108 -2.54 -36.82 2.69
C SER A 108 -3.20 -36.93 4.07
N GLY A 109 -4.12 -36.01 4.40
CA GLY A 109 -4.75 -35.93 5.73
C GLY A 109 -3.83 -35.34 6.82
N GLY A 110 -2.67 -34.80 6.41
CA GLY A 110 -1.76 -34.06 7.27
C GLY A 110 -2.31 -32.69 7.70
N PRO A 111 -1.54 -31.92 8.47
CA PRO A 111 -1.84 -30.50 8.70
C PRO A 111 -1.62 -29.69 7.42
N LEU A 112 -2.26 -28.51 7.35
CA LEU A 112 -1.98 -27.56 6.29
C LEU A 112 -0.52 -27.10 6.33
N LEU A 113 0.13 -27.03 5.17
CA LEU A 113 1.46 -26.43 5.04
C LEU A 113 1.33 -24.92 4.79
N TRP A 114 2.41 -24.17 4.98
CA TRP A 114 2.39 -22.72 4.95
C TRP A 114 3.70 -22.15 4.39
N GLU A 115 3.61 -21.03 3.68
CA GLU A 115 4.77 -20.22 3.30
C GLU A 115 5.27 -19.43 4.52
N THR A 116 6.59 -19.35 4.67
CA THR A 116 7.26 -18.84 5.89
C THR A 116 8.17 -17.64 5.63
N ARG A 117 8.54 -17.38 4.37
CA ARG A 117 9.57 -16.39 3.99
C ARG A 117 9.10 -15.39 2.96
N LEU A 118 8.26 -15.82 2.02
CA LEU A 118 7.85 -14.97 0.89
C LEU A 118 6.62 -14.12 1.23
N GLY A 119 6.57 -12.92 0.66
CA GLY A 119 5.42 -12.02 0.76
C GLY A 119 5.22 -11.48 2.19
N LEU A 120 4.04 -11.73 2.75
CA LEU A 120 3.67 -11.29 4.11
C LEU A 120 4.13 -12.27 5.20
N ALA A 121 4.73 -13.40 4.81
CA ALA A 121 5.15 -14.41 5.77
C ALA A 121 6.46 -14.04 6.46
N PHE A 122 6.52 -14.28 7.77
CA PHE A 122 7.74 -14.14 8.55
C PHE A 122 7.76 -15.07 9.77
N LEU A 123 8.97 -15.37 10.24
CA LEU A 123 9.26 -16.11 11.47
C LEU A 123 10.26 -15.31 12.29
N ARG A 124 10.00 -15.17 13.60
CA ARG A 124 10.92 -14.52 14.56
C ARG A 124 10.81 -15.23 15.89
N GLY A 125 11.87 -15.89 16.35
CA GLY A 125 11.84 -16.63 17.62
C GLY A 125 10.84 -17.79 17.65
N LEU A 126 10.42 -18.28 16.47
CA LEU A 126 9.59 -19.45 16.26
C LEU A 126 10.16 -20.20 15.08
N ASP A 127 10.18 -21.53 15.15
CA ASP A 127 10.61 -22.37 14.05
C ASP A 127 9.40 -22.93 13.30
N TYR A 128 9.63 -23.50 12.11
CA TYR A 128 8.59 -24.11 11.30
C TYR A 128 9.02 -25.50 10.82
N ARG A 129 8.13 -26.50 10.96
CA ARG A 129 8.39 -27.88 10.57
C ARG A 129 7.10 -28.56 10.12
N ASN A 130 7.04 -29.01 8.86
CA ASN A 130 5.97 -29.87 8.34
C ASN A 130 4.53 -29.39 8.69
N GLY A 131 4.26 -28.09 8.51
CA GLY A 131 2.94 -27.50 8.84
C GLY A 131 2.82 -26.94 10.26
N ALA A 132 3.78 -27.22 11.14
CA ALA A 132 3.75 -26.79 12.53
C ALA A 132 4.60 -25.53 12.78
N LEU A 133 4.07 -24.60 13.57
CA LEU A 133 4.88 -23.62 14.31
C LEU A 133 5.46 -24.31 15.54
N VAL A 134 6.78 -24.26 15.70
CA VAL A 134 7.52 -24.85 16.80
C VAL A 134 7.96 -23.75 17.75
N THR A 135 7.57 -23.88 19.01
CA THR A 135 7.83 -22.88 20.05
C THR A 135 9.28 -22.95 20.50
N THR A 136 10.02 -21.84 20.48
CA THR A 136 11.43 -21.83 20.97
C THR A 136 11.56 -21.38 22.42
N LYS A 137 10.55 -20.71 22.98
CA LYS A 137 10.53 -20.16 24.34
C LYS A 137 9.21 -20.48 25.03
N THR A 138 9.24 -21.08 26.21
CA THR A 138 8.02 -21.36 26.98
C THR A 138 7.31 -20.06 27.35
N GLY A 139 5.99 -20.02 27.18
CA GLY A 139 5.18 -18.86 27.54
C GLY A 139 3.72 -18.96 27.09
N TYR A 140 3.01 -17.86 27.25
CA TYR A 140 1.66 -17.71 26.69
C TYR A 140 1.76 -17.12 25.29
N TYR A 141 1.00 -17.69 24.37
CA TYR A 141 0.97 -17.30 22.98
C TYR A 141 -0.46 -17.05 22.54
N TYR A 142 -0.70 -15.90 21.92
CA TYR A 142 -1.90 -15.70 21.12
C TYR A 142 -1.68 -16.39 19.77
N VAL A 143 -2.37 -17.52 19.55
CA VAL A 143 -2.35 -18.26 18.30
C VAL A 143 -3.61 -17.93 17.49
N TYR A 144 -3.47 -17.78 16.18
CA TYR A 144 -4.59 -17.44 15.31
C TYR A 144 -4.47 -18.06 13.93
N SER A 145 -5.60 -18.34 13.31
CA SER A 145 -5.66 -18.87 11.95
C SER A 145 -6.90 -18.35 11.24
N LYS A 146 -6.75 -18.02 9.95
CA LYS A 146 -7.87 -17.81 9.03
C LYS A 146 -7.74 -18.78 7.87
N VAL A 147 -8.84 -19.43 7.50
CA VAL A 147 -8.93 -20.22 6.26
C VAL A 147 -10.09 -19.71 5.40
N GLN A 148 -9.80 -19.46 4.14
CA GLN A 148 -10.81 -19.18 3.13
C GLN A 148 -11.38 -20.50 2.61
N LEU A 149 -12.70 -20.62 2.71
CA LEU A 149 -13.46 -21.78 2.26
C LEU A 149 -14.28 -21.42 1.03
N GLY A 150 -14.52 -22.41 0.18
CA GLY A 150 -15.46 -22.30 -0.91
C GLY A 150 -15.67 -23.61 -1.66
N GLY A 151 -16.82 -23.75 -2.28
CA GLY A 151 -17.22 -24.98 -2.96
C GLY A 151 -18.33 -24.73 -3.98
N ILE A 152 -18.53 -25.71 -4.86
CA ILE A 152 -19.65 -25.73 -5.78
C ILE A 152 -20.64 -26.78 -5.29
N GLY A 153 -21.87 -26.34 -5.02
CA GLY A 153 -22.90 -27.19 -4.48
C GLY A 153 -22.63 -27.64 -3.05
N CYS A 154 -23.53 -28.49 -2.58
CA CYS A 154 -23.45 -29.16 -1.30
C CYS A 154 -23.33 -30.66 -1.58
N PRO A 155 -22.37 -31.39 -0.98
CA PRO A 155 -22.32 -32.83 -1.12
C PRO A 155 -23.70 -33.40 -0.74
N GLN A 156 -24.30 -34.23 -1.60
CA GLN A 156 -25.60 -34.85 -1.33
C GLN A 156 -25.35 -36.25 -0.74
N GLY A 157 -26.00 -36.59 0.38
CA GLY A 157 -25.89 -37.89 1.05
C GLY A 157 -25.73 -37.80 2.58
N PRO A 158 -25.61 -38.93 3.30
CA PRO A 158 -25.44 -38.94 4.76
C PRO A 158 -24.15 -38.27 5.26
N ALA A 159 -23.12 -38.15 4.39
CA ALA A 159 -21.92 -37.34 4.61
C ALA A 159 -22.06 -35.87 4.12
N GLY A 160 -23.18 -35.56 3.46
CA GLY A 160 -23.46 -34.31 2.75
C GLY A 160 -23.80 -33.10 3.61
N GLY A 161 -23.83 -33.27 4.93
CA GLY A 161 -24.12 -32.22 5.90
C GLY A 161 -23.08 -32.10 7.01
N LEU A 162 -21.95 -32.80 6.90
CA LEU A 162 -20.92 -32.73 7.93
C LEU A 162 -20.33 -31.29 7.95
N PRO A 163 -20.25 -30.67 9.14
CA PRO A 163 -19.69 -29.34 9.24
C PRO A 163 -18.21 -29.38 8.87
N ILE A 164 -17.78 -28.38 8.10
CA ILE A 164 -16.37 -28.12 7.85
C ILE A 164 -15.75 -27.74 9.18
N THR A 165 -14.74 -28.51 9.56
CA THR A 165 -13.98 -28.26 10.78
C THR A 165 -12.68 -27.55 10.41
N HIS A 166 -12.46 -26.39 11.00
CA HIS A 166 -11.20 -25.66 11.02
C HIS A 166 -10.73 -25.68 12.46
N GLY A 167 -9.51 -26.15 12.73
CA GLY A 167 -9.00 -26.22 14.09
C GLY A 167 -7.49 -26.00 14.20
N LEU A 168 -7.08 -25.50 15.36
CA LEU A 168 -5.71 -25.38 15.82
C LEU A 168 -5.46 -26.50 16.85
N TYR A 169 -4.38 -27.25 16.65
CA TYR A 169 -4.04 -28.42 17.46
C TYR A 169 -2.62 -28.31 17.97
N LYS A 170 -2.39 -28.79 19.20
CA LYS A 170 -1.08 -28.86 19.83
C LYS A 170 -0.50 -30.25 19.73
N ARG A 171 0.78 -30.35 19.37
CA ARG A 171 1.59 -31.57 19.46
C ARG A 171 2.64 -31.37 20.54
N THR A 172 2.74 -32.34 21.44
CA THR A 172 3.65 -32.29 22.58
C THR A 172 4.23 -33.67 22.85
N PRO A 173 5.52 -33.81 23.20
CA PRO A 173 6.09 -35.10 23.55
C PRO A 173 5.44 -35.70 24.82
N ARG A 174 4.70 -34.89 25.59
CA ARG A 174 4.00 -35.30 26.82
C ARG A 174 2.72 -36.10 26.54
N TYR A 175 2.20 -36.07 25.32
CA TYR A 175 0.97 -36.76 24.95
C TYR A 175 1.06 -37.30 23.52
N PRO A 176 0.76 -38.59 23.29
CA PRO A 176 0.99 -39.23 21.99
C PRO A 176 0.04 -38.73 20.88
N GLU A 177 -1.08 -38.11 21.24
CA GLU A 177 -2.07 -37.60 20.29
C GLU A 177 -2.06 -36.07 20.21
N GLU A 178 -2.69 -35.53 19.17
CA GLU A 178 -2.87 -34.09 19.03
C GLU A 178 -3.96 -33.58 19.98
N LEU A 179 -3.69 -32.48 20.67
CA LEU A 179 -4.62 -31.85 21.60
C LEU A 179 -5.35 -30.70 20.91
N GLU A 180 -6.69 -30.70 20.94
CA GLU A 180 -7.47 -29.59 20.38
C GLU A 180 -7.27 -28.32 21.22
N LEU A 181 -6.89 -27.21 20.56
CA LEU A 181 -6.78 -25.91 21.21
C LEU A 181 -8.02 -25.05 20.93
N LEU A 182 -8.28 -24.81 19.64
CA LEU A 182 -9.36 -23.94 19.17
C LEU A 182 -9.99 -24.60 17.95
N VAL A 183 -11.31 -24.77 17.95
CA VAL A 183 -12.03 -25.45 16.86
C VAL A 183 -13.27 -24.65 16.47
N SER A 184 -13.46 -24.47 15.17
CA SER A 184 -14.67 -23.89 14.58
C SER A 184 -15.28 -24.87 13.60
N ARG A 185 -16.60 -25.05 13.71
CA ARG A 185 -17.41 -25.89 12.82
C ARG A 185 -18.34 -25.00 12.02
N ARG A 186 -18.30 -25.11 10.69
CA ARG A 186 -19.10 -24.31 9.76
C ARG A 186 -19.93 -25.24 8.86
N SER A 187 -21.22 -24.96 8.75
CA SER A 187 -22.12 -25.70 7.85
C SER A 187 -22.55 -24.78 6.70
N PRO A 188 -21.78 -24.71 5.59
CA PRO A 188 -22.11 -23.83 4.47
C PRO A 188 -23.43 -24.17 3.79
N CYS A 189 -23.96 -25.37 4.03
CA CYS A 189 -25.16 -25.92 3.39
C CYS A 189 -26.45 -25.83 4.23
N GLY A 190 -26.51 -24.91 5.21
CA GLY A 190 -27.65 -24.78 6.13
C GLY A 190 -28.98 -24.30 5.52
N ARG A 191 -29.02 -23.93 4.23
CA ARG A 191 -30.25 -23.57 3.51
C ARG A 191 -30.35 -24.38 2.22
N ALA A 192 -31.47 -25.06 2.06
CA ALA A 192 -31.72 -26.06 1.03
C ALA A 192 -31.47 -25.57 -0.41
N ASN A 193 -31.00 -26.50 -1.25
CA ASN A 193 -31.03 -26.45 -2.71
C ASN A 193 -30.62 -25.14 -3.36
N SER A 194 -29.32 -24.84 -3.29
CA SER A 194 -28.75 -24.05 -4.35
C SER A 194 -27.53 -24.76 -4.91
N SER A 195 -27.56 -25.08 -6.20
CA SER A 195 -26.42 -25.48 -7.04
C SER A 195 -25.39 -24.34 -7.19
N ARG A 196 -25.33 -23.44 -6.20
CA ARG A 196 -24.60 -22.18 -6.25
C ARG A 196 -23.22 -22.37 -5.63
N LEU A 197 -22.26 -21.72 -6.27
CA LEU A 197 -20.95 -21.43 -5.70
C LEU A 197 -21.14 -20.73 -4.35
N TRP A 198 -20.45 -21.20 -3.32
CA TRP A 198 -20.43 -20.57 -2.01
C TRP A 198 -19.00 -20.24 -1.59
N TRP A 199 -18.89 -19.19 -0.76
CA TRP A 199 -17.65 -18.73 -0.17
C TRP A 199 -17.89 -18.39 1.29
N ASP A 200 -16.98 -18.80 2.17
CA ASP A 200 -17.02 -18.47 3.58
C ASP A 200 -15.59 -18.33 4.11
N SER A 201 -15.42 -17.73 5.29
CA SER A 201 -14.12 -17.66 5.97
C SER A 201 -14.27 -18.09 7.42
N SER A 202 -13.38 -18.96 7.87
CA SER A 202 -13.31 -19.35 9.27
C SER A 202 -12.07 -18.73 9.91
N PHE A 203 -12.27 -17.99 11.00
CA PHE A 203 -11.21 -17.40 11.81
C PHE A 203 -11.25 -17.98 13.22
N LEU A 204 -10.07 -18.24 13.76
CA LEU A 204 -9.83 -18.70 15.12
C LEU A 204 -8.72 -17.85 15.73
N GLY A 205 -8.83 -17.55 17.02
CA GLY A 205 -7.79 -16.86 17.76
C GLY A 205 -7.97 -17.02 19.26
N GLY A 206 -6.89 -17.25 20.00
CA GLY A 206 -6.95 -17.45 21.44
C GLY A 206 -5.57 -17.58 22.08
N VAL A 207 -5.50 -17.35 23.39
CA VAL A 207 -4.26 -17.46 24.17
C VAL A 207 -4.12 -18.88 24.70
N VAL A 208 -2.96 -19.50 24.47
CA VAL A 208 -2.62 -20.84 24.94
C VAL A 208 -1.23 -20.84 25.58
N HIS A 209 -1.01 -21.74 26.54
CA HIS A 209 0.31 -21.98 27.09
C HIS A 209 1.06 -23.01 26.24
N LEU A 210 2.27 -22.65 25.80
CA LEU A 210 3.14 -23.51 24.99
C LEU A 210 4.51 -23.62 25.64
N ASP A 211 4.99 -24.85 25.79
CA ASP A 211 6.37 -25.13 26.20
C ASP A 211 7.33 -25.06 25.01
N ALA A 212 8.61 -24.76 25.28
CA ALA A 212 9.65 -24.86 24.28
C ALA A 212 9.70 -26.28 23.68
N GLY A 213 9.73 -26.36 22.34
CA GLY A 213 9.65 -27.60 21.57
C GLY A 213 8.23 -28.06 21.25
N GLU A 214 7.18 -27.48 21.84
CA GLU A 214 5.80 -27.80 21.47
C GLU A 214 5.42 -27.18 20.12
N GLU A 215 4.56 -27.90 19.41
CA GLU A 215 4.15 -27.64 18.04
C GLU A 215 2.68 -27.23 17.98
N VAL A 216 2.35 -26.25 17.13
CA VAL A 216 0.96 -25.86 16.82
C VAL A 216 0.72 -26.02 15.32
N VAL A 217 -0.32 -26.76 14.96
CA VAL A 217 -0.72 -27.03 13.57
C VAL A 217 -2.16 -26.60 13.30
N VAL A 218 -2.46 -26.35 12.02
CA VAL A 218 -3.82 -26.08 11.55
C VAL A 218 -4.33 -27.29 10.78
N ARG A 219 -5.55 -27.74 11.09
CA ARG A 219 -6.23 -28.82 10.36
C ARG A 219 -7.54 -28.36 9.76
N VAL A 220 -7.76 -28.82 8.53
CA VAL A 220 -9.04 -28.75 7.82
C VAL A 220 -9.23 -30.11 7.13
N PRO A 221 -10.04 -31.04 7.68
CA PRO A 221 -10.14 -32.40 7.17
C PRO A 221 -10.51 -32.49 5.68
N ASP A 222 -11.36 -31.59 5.19
CA ASP A 222 -11.67 -31.47 3.78
C ASP A 222 -10.88 -30.31 3.13
N GLU A 223 -9.59 -30.57 2.87
CA GLU A 223 -8.66 -29.62 2.25
C GLU A 223 -9.16 -29.11 0.88
N ARG A 224 -10.02 -29.87 0.17
CA ARG A 224 -10.54 -29.50 -1.16
C ARG A 224 -11.42 -28.26 -1.12
N LEU A 225 -11.95 -27.93 0.06
CA LEU A 225 -12.78 -26.76 0.28
C LEU A 225 -11.95 -25.51 0.59
N VAL A 226 -10.64 -25.66 0.85
CA VAL A 226 -9.73 -24.53 1.10
C VAL A 226 -9.38 -23.86 -0.22
N ARG A 227 -9.58 -22.54 -0.27
CA ARG A 227 -9.37 -21.74 -1.48
C ARG A 227 -8.17 -20.83 -1.30
N LEU A 228 -7.03 -21.33 -1.74
CA LEU A 228 -5.76 -20.60 -1.75
C LEU A 228 -5.74 -19.55 -2.87
N ARG A 229 -4.98 -18.49 -2.64
CA ARG A 229 -4.78 -17.42 -3.63
C ARG A 229 -3.36 -16.84 -3.51
N ASP A 230 -3.23 -15.72 -2.84
CA ASP A 230 -2.06 -14.84 -2.80
C ASP A 230 -1.51 -14.69 -1.37
N GLY A 231 -1.77 -15.66 -0.49
CA GLY A 231 -1.37 -15.59 0.92
C GLY A 231 -2.20 -14.65 1.81
N THR A 232 -3.12 -13.85 1.24
CA THR A 232 -3.93 -12.88 2.02
C THR A 232 -5.22 -13.47 2.59
N ARG A 233 -5.70 -14.57 2.00
CA ARG A 233 -7.02 -15.14 2.30
C ARG A 233 -6.98 -16.24 3.36
N SER A 234 -5.87 -16.97 3.42
CA SER A 234 -5.63 -18.01 4.41
C SER A 234 -4.25 -17.77 5.02
N TYR A 235 -4.18 -17.74 6.34
CA TYR A 235 -2.95 -17.49 7.09
C TYR A 235 -3.02 -18.11 8.50
N PHE A 236 -1.87 -18.34 9.09
CA PHE A 236 -1.70 -18.92 10.42
C PHE A 236 -0.56 -18.18 11.13
N GLY A 237 -0.73 -17.81 12.39
CA GLY A 237 0.31 -17.12 13.12
C GLY A 237 0.20 -17.26 14.62
N ALA A 238 1.23 -16.78 15.29
CA ALA A 238 1.31 -16.74 16.74
C ALA A 238 2.21 -15.61 17.20
N PHE A 239 1.97 -15.06 18.39
CA PHE A 239 2.93 -14.21 19.08
C PHE A 239 2.85 -14.41 20.59
N MET A 240 4.00 -14.29 21.26
CA MET A 240 4.10 -14.36 22.71
C MET A 240 3.47 -13.12 23.35
N VAL A 241 2.65 -13.33 24.38
CA VAL A 241 1.98 -12.30 25.19
C VAL A 241 2.58 -12.18 26.59
#